data_AF-A0A413YQY9-F1
#
_entry.id   AF-A0A413YQY9-F1
#
_cell.length_a   1.000
_cell.length_b   1.000
_cell.length_c   1.000
_cell.angle_alpha   90.00
_cell.angle_beta   90.00
_cell.angle_gamma   90.00
#
_symmetry.space_group_name_H-M   'P 1'
#
loop_
_entity.id
_entity.type
_entity.pdbx_description
1 polymer ?
#
loop_
_entity_poly.entity_id
_entity_poly.type
_entity_poly.pdbx_seq_one_letter_code
_entity_poly.pdbx_strand_id
1 'polypeptide(L)'
;MQLTLQLDATSRRPVVKLGWFNGCRALLDTGALFPVWTSDGKLLQQLGAKLEKEEVTFGGFGGKAKGSLYRVDFRLGELVFKDMPIVATDMKDLNCHLILSATMFDKMIYEIDAVNHKLNIDTRDNQPVRLLKISDDNGKISVYLAGTYENVEEYTQTVVDNTLIDIVDTNGKSLSDEDLIKELF
;
A
#
# COMPACT_ATOMS: atom_id res chain seq x y z
N MET A 1 13.01 -6.13 15.45
CA MET A 1 12.69 -4.83 16.05
C MET A 1 11.29 -4.94 16.59
N GLN A 2 11.01 -4.42 17.78
CA GLN A 2 9.68 -4.48 18.36
C GLN A 2 9.01 -3.10 18.34
N LEU A 3 7.79 -3.06 17.81
CA LEU A 3 6.95 -1.88 17.78
C LEU A 3 5.62 -2.22 18.44
N THR A 4 5.21 -1.38 19.40
CA THR A 4 3.89 -1.48 20.02
C THR A 4 3.13 -0.19 19.75
N LEU A 5 1.94 -0.32 19.17
CA LEU A 5 1.02 0.78 18.91
C LEU A 5 -0.24 0.64 19.78
N GLN A 6 -0.71 1.76 20.32
CA GLN A 6 -1.93 1.79 21.11
C GLN A 6 -3.16 1.83 20.20
N LEU A 7 -4.04 0.84 20.34
CA LEU A 7 -5.34 0.82 19.70
C LEU A 7 -6.34 1.69 20.47
N ASP A 8 -7.33 2.22 19.76
CA ASP A 8 -8.43 3.00 20.29
C ASP A 8 -9.31 2.11 21.17
N ALA A 9 -9.14 2.23 22.49
CA ALA A 9 -9.88 1.44 23.48
C ALA A 9 -11.41 1.69 23.45
N THR A 10 -11.87 2.75 22.81
CA THR A 10 -13.31 3.02 22.63
C THR A 10 -13.90 2.34 21.40
N SER A 11 -13.05 1.81 20.51
CA SER A 11 -13.46 1.09 19.30
C SER A 11 -13.57 -0.40 19.57
N ARG A 12 -14.63 -1.02 19.06
CA ARG A 12 -14.74 -2.50 19.00
C ARG A 12 -13.83 -3.12 17.94
N ARG A 13 -13.40 -2.33 16.96
CA ARG A 13 -12.49 -2.73 15.89
C ARG A 13 -11.05 -2.33 16.24
N PRO A 14 -10.02 -3.06 15.77
CA PRO A 14 -8.63 -2.72 16.01
C PRO A 14 -8.21 -1.49 15.21
N VAL A 15 -8.56 -0.31 15.72
CA VAL A 15 -8.27 0.98 15.10
C VAL A 15 -7.09 1.61 15.82
N VAL A 16 -6.06 2.03 15.09
CA VAL A 16 -4.94 2.81 15.60
C VAL A 16 -5.08 4.27 15.16
N LYS A 17 -4.72 5.21 16.03
CA LYS A 17 -4.57 6.63 15.67
C LYS A 17 -3.13 6.86 15.25
N LEU A 18 -2.93 7.32 14.01
CA LEU A 18 -1.61 7.51 13.43
C LEU A 18 -1.20 8.98 13.45
N GLY A 19 0.11 9.22 13.59
CA GLY A 19 0.70 10.55 13.45
C GLY A 19 0.91 11.00 12.01
N TRP A 20 0.26 10.37 11.02
CA TRP A 20 0.42 10.73 9.60
C TRP A 20 -0.17 12.10 9.29
N PHE A 21 -1.30 12.41 9.92
CA PHE A 21 -1.90 13.73 10.04
C PHE A 21 -2.83 13.75 11.26
N ASN A 22 -3.25 14.94 11.69
CA ASN A 22 -4.12 15.07 12.86
C ASN A 22 -5.45 14.31 12.67
N GLY A 23 -5.72 13.35 13.55
CA GLY A 23 -6.95 12.56 13.49
C GLY A 23 -6.91 11.37 12.51
N CYS A 24 -5.75 11.03 11.94
CA CYS A 24 -5.62 9.86 11.08
C CYS A 24 -6.00 8.58 11.86
N ARG A 25 -7.01 7.87 11.37
CA ARG A 25 -7.53 6.62 11.94
C ARG A 25 -7.25 5.51 10.95
N ALA A 26 -6.56 4.46 11.37
CA ALA A 26 -6.30 3.31 10.55
C ALA A 26 -6.89 2.04 11.18
N LEU A 27 -7.69 1.32 10.40
CA LEU A 27 -8.26 0.02 10.79
C LEU A 27 -7.29 -1.08 10.40
N LEU A 28 -6.95 -1.98 11.32
CA LEU A 28 -6.28 -3.23 10.97
C LEU A 28 -7.32 -4.22 10.45
N ASP A 29 -7.11 -4.71 9.23
CA ASP A 29 -7.99 -5.68 8.61
C ASP A 29 -7.18 -6.90 8.14
N THR A 30 -7.34 -8.00 8.88
CA THR A 30 -6.67 -9.27 8.56
C THR A 30 -7.24 -9.94 7.31
N GLY A 31 -8.42 -9.52 6.84
CA GLY A 31 -9.05 -10.01 5.62
C GLY A 31 -8.70 -9.20 4.37
N ALA A 32 -8.03 -8.05 4.51
CA ALA A 32 -7.64 -7.22 3.39
C ALA A 32 -6.31 -7.68 2.78
N LEU A 33 -6.25 -7.71 1.44
CA LEU A 33 -5.05 -8.08 0.68
C LEU A 33 -4.14 -6.87 0.39
N PHE A 34 -4.69 -5.67 0.27
CA PHE A 34 -3.95 -4.44 -0.01
C PHE A 34 -4.45 -3.31 0.88
N PRO A 35 -3.59 -2.31 1.18
CA PRO A 35 -3.99 -1.13 1.91
C PRO A 35 -5.06 -0.35 1.13
N VAL A 36 -6.06 0.16 1.84
CA VAL A 36 -7.15 0.94 1.25
C VAL A 36 -7.23 2.30 1.90
N TRP A 37 -7.15 3.36 1.11
CA TRP A 37 -7.50 4.71 1.54
C TRP A 37 -9.00 4.91 1.36
N THR A 38 -9.68 5.26 2.45
CA THR A 38 -11.14 5.28 2.52
C THR A 38 -11.73 6.69 2.55
N SER A 39 -10.87 7.71 2.45
CA SER A 39 -11.23 9.12 2.45
C SER A 39 -10.98 9.77 1.07
N ASP A 40 -11.06 11.08 0.99
CA ASP A 40 -10.83 11.84 -0.24
C ASP A 40 -9.41 11.58 -0.78
N GLY A 41 -9.30 11.19 -2.06
CA GLY A 41 -8.02 11.00 -2.74
C GLY A 41 -7.19 12.28 -2.82
N LYS A 42 -7.81 13.47 -2.78
CA LYS A 42 -7.08 14.75 -2.72
C LYS A 42 -6.27 14.89 -1.43
N LEU A 43 -6.83 14.44 -0.29
CA LEU A 43 -6.10 14.42 0.97
C LEU A 43 -4.92 13.46 0.89
N LEU A 44 -5.10 12.29 0.27
CA LEU A 44 -4.00 11.33 0.05
C LEU A 44 -2.87 11.93 -0.80
N GLN A 45 -3.20 12.67 -1.86
CA GLN A 45 -2.22 13.39 -2.68
C GLN A 45 -1.48 14.48 -1.90
N GLN A 46 -2.18 15.23 -1.04
CA GLN A 46 -1.56 16.22 -0.14
C GLN A 46 -0.57 15.58 0.85
N LEU A 47 -0.78 14.31 1.20
CA LEU A 47 0.14 13.51 2.01
C LEU A 47 1.34 12.95 1.20
N GLY A 48 1.48 13.35 -0.07
CA GLY A 48 2.60 12.99 -0.94
C GLY A 48 2.35 11.79 -1.84
N ALA A 49 1.11 11.27 -1.91
CA ALA A 49 0.80 10.17 -2.80
C ALA A 49 0.75 10.59 -4.27
N LYS A 50 1.24 9.72 -5.14
CA LYS A 50 1.22 9.88 -6.59
C LYS A 50 0.17 8.96 -7.19
N LEU A 51 -0.71 9.49 -8.02
CA LEU A 51 -1.67 8.70 -8.77
C LEU A 51 -0.92 7.85 -9.80
N GLU A 52 -1.19 6.55 -9.81
CA GLU A 52 -0.60 5.60 -10.77
C GLU A 52 -1.63 5.17 -11.81
N LYS A 53 -2.86 4.86 -11.36
CA LYS A 53 -3.92 4.39 -12.26
C LYS A 53 -5.31 4.69 -11.71
N GLU A 54 -6.19 5.23 -12.54
CA GLU A 54 -7.60 5.43 -12.21
C GLU A 54 -8.45 4.21 -12.56
N GLU A 55 -9.65 4.16 -11.98
CA GLU A 55 -10.68 3.13 -12.23
C GLU A 55 -10.22 1.67 -12.07
N VAL A 56 -9.26 1.41 -11.18
CA VAL A 56 -8.87 0.04 -10.84
C VAL A 56 -10.03 -0.69 -10.19
N THR A 57 -10.31 -1.91 -10.66
CA THR A 57 -11.35 -2.76 -10.10
C THR A 57 -10.74 -3.70 -9.07
N PHE A 58 -11.35 -3.76 -7.89
CA PHE A 58 -10.95 -4.65 -6.82
C PHE A 58 -12.17 -5.31 -6.18
N GLY A 59 -11.97 -6.41 -5.47
CA GLY A 59 -13.05 -7.24 -4.93
C GLY A 59 -12.87 -7.58 -3.46
N GLY A 60 -13.99 -7.87 -2.79
CA GLY A 60 -14.04 -8.38 -1.42
C GLY A 60 -15.39 -9.03 -1.12
N PHE A 61 -15.67 -9.30 0.17
CA PHE A 61 -16.91 -9.96 0.61
C PHE A 61 -18.22 -9.21 0.26
N GLY A 62 -18.14 -7.97 -0.24
CA GLY A 62 -19.28 -7.16 -0.71
C GLY A 62 -19.42 -7.03 -2.23
N GLY A 63 -18.60 -7.74 -3.02
CA GLY A 63 -18.58 -7.65 -4.48
C GLY A 63 -17.39 -6.85 -5.01
N LYS A 64 -17.53 -6.30 -6.22
CA LYS A 64 -16.50 -5.52 -6.91
C LYS A 64 -16.71 -4.03 -6.66
N ALA A 65 -15.63 -3.32 -6.39
CA ALA A 65 -15.58 -1.87 -6.27
C ALA A 65 -14.56 -1.30 -7.25
N LYS A 66 -14.70 -0.01 -7.56
CA LYS A 66 -13.75 0.78 -8.34
C LYS A 66 -13.05 1.79 -7.44
N GLY A 67 -11.79 2.06 -7.73
CA GLY A 67 -11.00 3.07 -7.02
C GLY A 67 -9.86 3.54 -7.87
N SER A 68 -8.97 4.32 -7.27
CA SER A 68 -7.75 4.79 -7.91
C SER A 68 -6.54 4.24 -7.16
N LEU A 69 -5.57 3.70 -7.90
CA LEU A 69 -4.32 3.21 -7.35
C LEU A 69 -3.33 4.37 -7.21
N TYR A 70 -2.75 4.50 -6.03
CA TYR A 70 -1.72 5.45 -5.70
C TYR A 70 -0.46 4.76 -5.18
N ARG A 71 0.65 5.48 -5.26
CA ARG A 71 1.91 5.18 -4.59
C ARG A 71 2.20 6.21 -3.52
N VAL A 72 2.57 5.76 -2.32
CA VAL A 72 2.85 6.68 -1.21
C VAL A 72 3.90 6.10 -0.26
N ASP A 73 4.77 6.96 0.26
CA ASP A 73 5.59 6.60 1.41
C ASP A 73 4.75 6.71 2.67
N PHE A 74 4.60 5.60 3.38
CA PHE A 74 3.77 5.50 4.58
C PHE A 74 4.62 5.12 5.80
N ARG A 75 4.34 5.75 6.94
CA ARG A 75 5.00 5.44 8.21
C ARG A 75 4.01 4.93 9.24
N LEU A 76 4.31 3.75 9.78
CA LEU A 76 3.59 3.12 10.88
C LEU A 76 4.53 3.02 12.09
N GLY A 77 4.49 4.01 12.96
CA GLY A 77 5.49 4.13 14.03
C GLY A 77 6.89 4.27 13.44
N GLU A 78 7.78 3.31 13.74
CA GLU A 78 9.15 3.28 13.19
C GLU A 78 9.24 2.51 11.86
N LEU A 79 8.20 1.77 11.46
CA LEU A 79 8.16 1.08 10.18
C LEU A 79 7.88 2.08 9.05
N VAL A 80 8.67 2.01 7.99
CA VAL A 80 8.54 2.85 6.80
C VAL A 80 8.25 1.98 5.60
N PHE A 81 7.04 2.08 5.05
CA PHE A 81 6.63 1.47 3.81
C PHE A 81 6.92 2.43 2.67
N LYS A 82 7.94 2.14 1.88
CA LYS A 82 8.33 2.97 0.74
C LYS A 82 7.52 2.58 -0.49
N ASP A 83 7.12 3.57 -1.27
CA ASP A 83 6.43 3.37 -2.55
C ASP A 83 5.24 2.40 -2.45
N MET A 84 4.51 2.49 -1.33
CA MET A 84 3.45 1.56 -0.97
C MET A 84 2.28 1.71 -1.93
N PRO A 85 1.84 0.63 -2.60
CA PRO A 85 0.60 0.66 -3.36
C PRO A 85 -0.58 0.78 -2.39
N ILE A 86 -1.47 1.71 -2.68
CA ILE A 86 -2.69 1.93 -1.90
C ILE A 86 -3.85 2.25 -2.83
N VAL A 87 -4.98 1.58 -2.64
CA VAL A 87 -6.19 1.83 -3.42
C VAL A 87 -7.04 2.85 -2.68
N ALA A 88 -7.32 3.99 -3.32
CA ALA A 88 -8.22 4.99 -2.80
C ALA A 88 -9.63 4.78 -3.34
N THR A 89 -10.59 4.70 -2.43
CA THR A 89 -12.03 4.71 -2.72
C THR A 89 -12.74 5.49 -1.62
N ASP A 90 -13.68 6.35 -1.98
CA ASP A 90 -14.46 7.09 -0.99
C ASP A 90 -15.46 6.13 -0.30
N MET A 91 -15.27 5.88 0.99
CA MET A 91 -16.12 5.00 1.79
C MET A 91 -16.67 5.77 3.00
N LYS A 92 -17.61 6.67 2.74
CA LYS A 92 -18.18 7.61 3.73
C LYS A 92 -18.72 6.98 5.01
N ASP A 93 -19.22 5.74 4.92
CA ASP A 93 -19.80 5.03 6.07
C ASP A 93 -18.76 4.40 7.00
N LEU A 94 -17.48 4.37 6.58
CA LEU A 94 -16.40 3.80 7.37
C LEU A 94 -15.66 4.90 8.13
N ASN A 95 -15.71 4.85 9.46
CA ASN A 95 -15.01 5.80 10.35
C ASN A 95 -13.51 5.50 10.49
N CYS A 96 -12.81 5.37 9.37
CA CYS A 96 -11.36 5.38 9.29
C CYS A 96 -10.93 6.01 7.96
N HIS A 97 -9.65 6.35 7.86
CA HIS A 97 -9.05 6.93 6.64
C HIS A 97 -8.22 5.89 5.88
N LEU A 98 -7.75 4.87 6.60
CA LEU A 98 -6.84 3.86 6.08
C LEU A 98 -7.27 2.48 6.61
N ILE A 99 -7.25 1.50 5.74
CA ILE A 99 -7.26 0.08 6.10
C ILE A 99 -5.84 -0.43 5.91
N LEU A 100 -5.25 -0.94 6.99
CA LEU A 100 -3.97 -1.63 6.98
C LEU A 100 -4.22 -3.11 6.70
N SER A 101 -3.69 -3.62 5.59
CA SER A 101 -3.84 -5.02 5.21
C SER A 101 -2.88 -5.93 5.96
N ALA A 102 -3.25 -7.20 6.14
CA ALA A 102 -2.37 -8.23 6.71
C ALA A 102 -1.04 -8.34 5.95
N THR A 103 -1.10 -8.19 4.62
CA THR A 103 0.06 -8.26 3.72
C THR A 103 1.13 -7.22 4.00
N MET A 104 0.80 -6.09 4.66
CA MET A 104 1.80 -5.12 5.13
C MET A 104 2.77 -5.74 6.13
N PHE A 105 2.35 -6.79 6.83
CA PHE A 105 3.11 -7.44 7.88
C PHE A 105 3.70 -8.78 7.42
N ASP A 106 3.81 -9.01 6.10
CA ASP A 106 4.49 -10.20 5.57
C ASP A 106 5.91 -10.31 6.14
N LYS A 107 6.30 -11.54 6.49
CA LYS A 107 7.56 -11.89 7.19
C LYS A 107 7.77 -11.20 8.55
N MET A 108 6.73 -10.61 9.12
CA MET A 108 6.73 -10.13 10.50
C MET A 108 5.84 -11.00 11.39
N ILE A 109 6.05 -10.94 12.69
CA ILE A 109 5.06 -11.40 13.67
C ILE A 109 4.25 -10.17 14.05
N TYR A 110 2.94 -10.23 13.93
CA TYR A 110 2.05 -9.19 14.44
C TYR A 110 0.93 -9.81 15.28
N GLU A 111 0.54 -9.09 16.32
CA GLU A 111 -0.51 -9.49 17.26
C GLU A 111 -1.46 -8.31 17.48
N ILE A 112 -2.76 -8.60 17.37
CA ILE A 112 -3.82 -7.68 17.79
C ILE A 112 -4.27 -8.13 19.19
N ASP A 113 -3.76 -7.45 20.21
CA ASP A 113 -4.15 -7.65 21.59
C ASP A 113 -5.42 -6.85 21.88
N ALA A 114 -6.56 -7.53 21.77
CA ALA A 114 -7.86 -6.94 22.05
C ALA A 114 -8.13 -6.72 23.55
N VAL A 115 -7.34 -7.35 24.44
CA VAL A 115 -7.51 -7.22 25.90
C VAL A 115 -6.86 -5.94 26.40
N ASN A 116 -5.62 -5.67 25.97
CA ASN A 116 -4.87 -4.48 26.36
C ASN A 116 -4.95 -3.35 25.32
N HIS A 117 -5.71 -3.55 24.25
CA HIS A 117 -5.86 -2.63 23.13
C HIS A 117 -4.51 -2.25 22.49
N LYS A 118 -3.71 -3.26 22.13
CA LYS A 118 -2.38 -3.04 21.52
C LYS A 118 -2.26 -3.75 20.18
N LEU A 119 -1.49 -3.15 19.30
CA LEU A 119 -0.90 -3.83 18.15
C LEU A 119 0.59 -4.00 18.43
N ASN A 120 1.03 -5.24 18.55
CA ASN A 120 2.43 -5.59 18.71
C ASN A 120 2.97 -6.10 17.38
N ILE A 121 4.13 -5.62 16.96
CA ILE A 121 4.81 -6.04 15.73
C ILE A 121 6.27 -6.36 16.07
N ASP A 122 6.72 -7.55 15.71
CA ASP A 122 8.13 -7.95 15.73
C ASP A 122 8.60 -8.27 14.32
N THR A 123 9.55 -7.48 13.82
CA THR A 123 10.09 -7.67 12.48
C THR A 123 11.02 -8.85 12.33
N ARG A 124 11.59 -9.37 13.43
CA ARG A 124 12.63 -10.42 13.49
C ARG A 124 13.97 -10.07 12.82
N ASP A 125 13.95 -9.40 11.67
CA ASP A 125 15.09 -8.99 10.85
C ASP A 125 15.74 -7.67 11.29
N ASN A 126 15.13 -6.95 12.24
CA ASN A 126 15.54 -5.60 12.69
C ASN A 126 15.59 -4.52 11.58
N GLN A 127 14.99 -4.77 10.42
CA GLN A 127 14.88 -3.77 9.37
C GLN A 127 13.65 -2.89 9.64
N PRO A 128 13.74 -1.55 9.50
CA PRO A 128 12.57 -0.67 9.64
C PRO A 128 11.89 -0.35 8.29
N VAL A 129 12.62 -0.47 7.18
CA VAL A 129 12.12 -0.14 5.84
C VAL A 129 11.46 -1.37 5.20
N ARG A 130 10.30 -1.17 4.58
CA ARG A 130 9.50 -2.21 3.95
C ARG A 130 9.06 -1.80 2.57
N LEU A 131 8.99 -2.81 1.71
CA LEU A 131 8.47 -2.71 0.36
C LEU A 131 7.35 -3.73 0.31
N LEU A 132 6.12 -3.23 0.19
CA LEU A 132 4.94 -4.07 0.21
C LEU A 132 4.91 -4.89 -1.07
N LYS A 133 4.91 -6.22 -0.91
CA LYS A 133 4.81 -7.20 -1.98
C LYS A 133 3.42 -7.86 -1.96
N ILE A 134 2.68 -7.77 -3.07
CA ILE A 134 1.34 -8.33 -3.30
C ILE A 134 1.39 -9.19 -4.57
N SER A 135 1.65 -10.49 -4.39
CA SER A 135 1.59 -11.49 -5.46
C SER A 135 0.30 -12.30 -5.35
N ASP A 136 -0.22 -12.82 -6.47
CA ASP A 136 -1.26 -13.85 -6.42
C ASP A 136 -0.68 -15.21 -5.96
N ASP A 137 -1.55 -16.19 -5.71
CA ASP A 137 -1.20 -17.54 -5.22
C ASP A 137 -0.32 -18.35 -6.21
N ASN A 138 -0.16 -17.87 -7.45
CA ASN A 138 0.72 -18.45 -8.47
C ASN A 138 2.02 -17.66 -8.66
N GLY A 139 2.29 -16.67 -7.81
CA GLY A 139 3.44 -15.78 -7.93
C GLY A 139 3.35 -14.76 -9.06
N LYS A 140 2.20 -14.67 -9.75
CA LYS A 140 1.94 -13.69 -10.81
C LYS A 140 1.38 -12.41 -10.18
N ILE A 141 2.20 -11.39 -10.13
CA ILE A 141 1.87 -10.09 -9.57
C ILE A 141 0.90 -9.37 -10.50
N SER A 142 -0.19 -8.80 -9.94
CA SER A 142 -1.10 -7.90 -10.66
C SER A 142 -1.14 -6.48 -10.08
N VAL A 143 -0.10 -6.06 -9.34
CA VAL A 143 0.30 -4.66 -9.05
C VAL A 143 1.80 -4.68 -8.79
N TYR A 144 2.64 -4.09 -9.66
CA TYR A 144 4.10 -4.21 -9.58
C TYR A 144 4.64 -3.72 -8.23
N LEU A 145 5.48 -4.55 -7.62
CA LEU A 145 5.96 -4.42 -6.26
C LEU A 145 7.43 -4.06 -6.33
N ALA A 146 7.83 -2.99 -5.67
CA ALA A 146 9.24 -2.71 -5.51
C ALA A 146 9.92 -3.94 -4.89
N GLY A 147 11.11 -4.27 -5.42
CA GLY A 147 11.91 -5.44 -5.02
C GLY A 147 12.26 -5.44 -3.53
N THR A 148 13.07 -6.39 -3.08
CA THR A 148 13.71 -6.27 -1.76
C THR A 148 15.06 -5.67 -2.01
N TYR A 149 15.32 -4.49 -1.46
CA TYR A 149 16.59 -3.80 -1.55
C TYR A 149 17.19 -3.72 -0.15
N GLU A 150 18.48 -3.98 -0.04
CA GLU A 150 19.22 -3.91 1.22
C GLU A 150 19.33 -2.47 1.72
N ASN A 151 19.25 -1.48 0.82
CA ASN A 151 19.29 -0.06 1.15
C ASN A 151 18.57 0.85 0.14
N VAL A 152 18.51 2.15 0.47
CA VAL A 152 17.81 3.20 -0.31
C VAL A 152 18.50 3.51 -1.64
N GLU A 153 19.83 3.38 -1.71
CA GLU A 153 20.60 3.62 -2.93
C GLU A 153 20.27 2.56 -3.99
N GLU A 154 20.17 1.30 -3.58
CA GLU A 154 19.82 0.17 -4.44
C GLU A 154 18.38 0.27 -5.01
N TYR A 155 17.42 0.72 -4.19
CA TYR A 155 16.08 1.09 -4.68
C TYR A 155 16.15 2.20 -5.74
N THR A 156 16.91 3.27 -5.44
CA THR A 156 16.98 4.46 -6.29
C THR A 156 17.59 4.14 -7.66
N GLN A 157 18.61 3.30 -7.71
CA GLN A 157 19.23 2.84 -8.97
C GLN A 157 18.28 1.97 -9.80
N THR A 158 17.55 1.06 -9.15
CA THR A 158 16.64 0.13 -9.85
C THR A 158 15.43 0.85 -10.46
N VAL A 159 14.94 1.92 -9.82
CA VAL A 159 13.85 2.73 -10.36
C VAL A 159 14.27 3.46 -11.65
N VAL A 160 15.52 3.94 -11.72
CA VAL A 160 16.06 4.64 -12.91
C VAL A 160 16.20 3.68 -14.10
N ASP A 161 16.65 2.45 -13.86
CA ASP A 161 16.83 1.44 -14.91
C ASP A 161 15.49 0.85 -15.41
N ASN A 162 14.48 0.73 -14.54
CA ASN A 162 13.16 0.16 -14.89
C ASN A 162 12.18 1.15 -15.55
N THR A 163 12.52 2.44 -15.63
CA THR A 163 11.75 3.42 -16.43
C THR A 163 11.79 3.16 -17.95
N LEU A 164 12.55 2.15 -18.40
CA LEU A 164 12.70 1.76 -19.81
C LEU A 164 11.98 0.45 -20.20
N ILE A 165 11.04 -0.07 -19.40
CA ILE A 165 10.37 -1.34 -19.75
C ILE A 165 9.15 -1.12 -20.67
N ASP A 166 9.38 -1.49 -21.93
CA ASP A 166 8.47 -1.81 -23.05
C ASP A 166 6.95 -1.78 -22.76
N ILE A 167 6.28 -0.80 -23.37
CA ILE A 167 4.84 -0.84 -23.63
C ILE A 167 4.60 -1.84 -24.77
N VAL A 168 4.18 -3.05 -24.43
CA VAL A 168 3.70 -4.07 -25.38
C VAL A 168 2.19 -3.94 -25.56
N ASP A 169 1.72 -3.96 -26.81
CA ASP A 169 0.29 -3.94 -27.13
C ASP A 169 -0.41 -5.25 -26.72
N THR A 170 -1.74 -5.27 -26.83
CA THR A 170 -2.60 -6.42 -26.46
C THR A 170 -2.34 -7.70 -27.27
N ASN A 171 -1.49 -7.66 -28.29
CA ASN A 171 -1.06 -8.79 -29.10
C ASN A 171 0.39 -9.19 -28.84
N GLY A 172 1.07 -8.58 -27.86
CA GLY A 172 2.42 -8.95 -27.44
C GLY A 172 3.52 -8.50 -28.40
N LYS A 173 3.28 -7.46 -29.21
CA LYS A 173 4.30 -6.86 -30.06
C LYS A 173 4.89 -5.63 -29.37
N SER A 174 6.22 -5.56 -29.29
CA SER A 174 6.91 -4.37 -28.76
C SER A 174 6.68 -3.20 -29.71
N LEU A 175 6.25 -2.06 -29.17
CA LEU A 175 6.11 -0.81 -29.92
C LEU A 175 7.50 -0.17 -30.04
N SER A 176 7.88 0.25 -31.24
CA SER A 176 9.12 0.97 -31.44
C SER A 176 8.96 2.43 -30.97
N ASP A 177 10.07 3.09 -30.61
CA ASP A 177 10.06 4.50 -30.17
C ASP A 177 9.37 5.45 -31.18
N GLU A 178 9.36 5.10 -32.46
CA GLU A 178 8.65 5.86 -33.52
C GLU A 178 7.12 5.71 -33.48
N ASP A 179 6.61 4.61 -32.91
CA ASP A 179 5.17 4.35 -32.79
C ASP A 179 4.55 5.12 -31.61
N LEU A 180 5.32 5.33 -30.53
CA LEU A 180 4.89 6.06 -29.33
C LEU A 180 4.74 7.58 -29.56
N ILE A 181 5.49 8.13 -30.53
CA ILE A 181 5.45 9.57 -30.83
C ILE A 181 4.24 9.95 -31.69
N LYS A 182 3.64 9.02 -32.43
CA LYS A 182 2.48 9.28 -33.30
C LYS A 182 1.14 9.32 -32.56
N GLU A 183 1.03 8.80 -31.35
CA GLU A 183 -0.22 8.84 -30.57
C GLU A 183 -0.33 10.03 -29.61
N LEU A 184 0.69 10.91 -29.59
CA LEU A 184 0.72 12.11 -28.73
C LEU A 184 0.53 13.42 -29.50
N PHE A 185 0.17 13.39 -30.80
CA PHE A 185 -0.26 14.55 -31.58
C PHE A 185 -1.42 14.23 -32.53
#